data_AF-A0A8I3WSI1-F1
#
_entry.id   AF-A0A8I3WSI1-F1
#
_cell.length_a   1.000
_cell.length_b   1.000
_cell.length_c   1.000
_cell.angle_alpha   90.00
_cell.angle_beta   90.00
_cell.angle_gamma   90.00
#
_symmetry.space_group_name_H-M   'P 1'
#
loop_
_entity.id
_entity.type
_entity.pdbx_description
1 polymer ?
#
loop_
_entity_poly.entity_id
_entity_poly.type
_entity_poly.pdbx_seq_one_letter_code
_entity_poly.pdbx_strand_id
1 'polypeptide(L)'
;MNSSTSTMSEEPDALSVVKQLRDLAADPLNRRAIVQDQGCLPDLILFMDHPNPPVVHSALLALRYLAECHANREKMKGELGMMLSLQNLYEYLLSLLVPDLSSSP
;
A
#
# COMPACT_ATOMS: atom_id res chain seq x y z
N MET A 1 35.52 -29.95 9.11
CA MET A 1 34.87 -28.92 9.94
C MET A 1 33.58 -28.52 9.25
N ASN A 2 32.48 -28.84 9.89
CA ASN A 2 31.10 -28.59 9.53
C ASN A 2 30.74 -27.13 9.89
N SER A 3 30.57 -26.27 8.89
CA SER A 3 29.93 -24.97 9.12
C SER A 3 28.46 -25.11 8.77
N SER A 4 27.67 -25.16 9.83
CA SER A 4 26.23 -25.30 9.88
C SER A 4 25.51 -24.32 8.94
N THR A 5 24.69 -24.86 8.05
CA THR A 5 23.62 -24.13 7.38
C THR A 5 22.60 -23.70 8.43
N SER A 6 22.71 -22.47 8.91
CA SER A 6 21.67 -21.82 9.68
C SER A 6 20.47 -21.61 8.75
N THR A 7 19.45 -22.44 8.92
CA THR A 7 18.11 -22.21 8.38
C THR A 7 17.56 -20.93 8.99
N MET A 8 17.79 -19.79 8.32
CA MET A 8 17.03 -18.59 8.59
C MET A 8 15.64 -18.83 8.01
N SER A 9 14.63 -18.92 8.87
CA SER A 9 13.26 -18.63 8.50
C SER A 9 13.22 -17.18 8.03
N GLU A 10 13.40 -16.98 6.72
CA GLU A 10 13.36 -15.68 6.08
C GLU A 10 11.95 -15.12 6.27
N GLU A 11 11.80 -14.10 7.10
CA GLU A 11 10.58 -13.30 7.08
C GLU A 11 10.41 -12.75 5.66
N PRO A 12 9.19 -12.84 5.08
CA PRO A 12 8.98 -12.41 3.71
C PRO A 12 9.28 -10.92 3.58
N ASP A 13 10.13 -10.56 2.60
CA ASP A 13 10.43 -9.16 2.29
C ASP A 13 9.14 -8.38 2.02
N ALA A 14 9.07 -7.14 2.51
CA ALA A 14 7.88 -6.29 2.43
C ALA A 14 7.35 -6.17 1.00
N LEU A 15 8.25 -6.12 -0.01
CA LEU A 15 7.87 -6.07 -1.40
C LEU A 15 7.18 -7.35 -1.87
N SER A 16 7.62 -8.52 -1.39
CA SER A 16 6.97 -9.80 -1.70
C SER A 16 5.56 -9.84 -1.11
N VAL A 17 5.41 -9.45 0.16
CA VAL A 17 4.11 -9.44 0.86
C VAL A 17 3.10 -8.54 0.15
N VAL A 18 3.46 -7.28 -0.10
CA VAL A 18 2.53 -6.32 -0.73
C VAL A 18 2.20 -6.70 -2.18
N LYS A 19 3.14 -7.34 -2.90
CA LYS A 19 2.88 -7.85 -4.26
C LYS A 19 1.85 -8.97 -4.24
N GLN A 20 1.96 -9.91 -3.31
CA GLN A 20 0.97 -10.98 -3.16
C GLN A 20 -0.41 -10.41 -2.84
N LEU A 21 -0.50 -9.44 -1.91
CA LEU A 21 -1.77 -8.81 -1.56
C LEU A 21 -2.37 -8.04 -2.75
N ARG A 22 -1.54 -7.33 -3.52
CA ARG A 22 -1.96 -6.69 -4.78
C ARG A 22 -2.50 -7.70 -5.79
N ASP A 23 -1.81 -8.82 -5.98
CA ASP A 23 -2.19 -9.84 -6.95
C ASP A 23 -3.50 -10.51 -6.55
N LEU A 24 -3.74 -10.72 -5.25
CA LEU A 24 -5.04 -11.15 -4.73
C LEU A 24 -6.12 -10.10 -5.00
N ALA A 25 -5.86 -8.81 -4.74
CA ALA A 25 -6.82 -7.72 -4.95
C ALA A 25 -7.16 -7.50 -6.43
N ALA A 26 -6.25 -7.84 -7.35
CA ALA A 26 -6.48 -7.74 -8.78
C ALA A 26 -7.69 -8.59 -9.23
N ASP A 27 -7.90 -9.75 -8.61
CA ASP A 27 -9.09 -10.58 -8.81
C ASP A 27 -10.32 -9.94 -8.14
N PRO A 28 -11.38 -9.58 -8.90
CA PRO A 28 -12.60 -9.00 -8.37
C PRO A 28 -13.29 -9.82 -7.27
N LEU A 29 -13.14 -11.15 -7.28
CA LEU A 29 -13.77 -12.04 -6.31
C LEU A 29 -13.18 -11.89 -4.90
N ASN A 30 -11.91 -11.51 -4.80
CA ASN A 30 -11.21 -11.39 -3.52
C ASN A 30 -11.43 -10.04 -2.84
N ARG A 31 -11.72 -8.98 -3.61
CA ARG A 31 -11.72 -7.58 -3.13
C ARG A 31 -12.61 -7.34 -1.92
N ARG A 32 -13.80 -7.96 -1.89
CA ARG A 32 -14.72 -7.84 -0.75
C ARG A 32 -14.16 -8.56 0.47
N ALA A 33 -13.62 -9.76 0.30
CA ALA A 33 -13.08 -10.54 1.41
C ALA A 33 -11.88 -9.83 2.04
N ILE A 34 -10.96 -9.32 1.23
CA ILE A 34 -9.77 -8.57 1.67
C ILE A 34 -10.17 -7.33 2.49
N VAL A 35 -11.14 -6.54 2.03
CA VAL A 35 -11.59 -5.35 2.77
C VAL A 35 -12.35 -5.70 4.05
N GLN A 36 -12.95 -6.89 4.14
CA GLN A 36 -13.61 -7.33 5.37
C GLN A 36 -12.63 -7.88 6.41
N ASP A 37 -11.50 -8.42 5.97
CA ASP A 37 -10.40 -8.80 6.84
C ASP A 37 -9.86 -7.57 7.60
N GLN A 38 -9.68 -7.72 8.92
CA GLN A 38 -9.32 -6.60 9.80
C GLN A 38 -7.87 -6.14 9.64
N GLY A 39 -6.97 -6.97 9.11
CA GLY A 39 -5.54 -6.64 8.99
C GLY A 39 -5.16 -6.00 7.66
N CYS A 40 -5.86 -6.37 6.59
CA CYS A 40 -5.42 -6.04 5.24
C CYS A 40 -5.38 -4.52 4.94
N LEU A 41 -6.35 -3.74 5.43
CA LEU A 41 -6.34 -2.28 5.20
C LEU A 41 -5.26 -1.57 6.04
N PRO A 42 -5.14 -1.82 7.37
CA PRO A 42 -4.02 -1.32 8.15
C PRO A 42 -2.64 -1.65 7.57
N ASP A 43 -2.43 -2.89 7.11
CA ASP A 43 -1.16 -3.32 6.50
C ASP A 43 -0.85 -2.55 5.21
N LEU A 44 -1.85 -2.36 4.34
CA LEU A 44 -1.70 -1.55 3.13
C LEU A 44 -1.39 -0.09 3.45
N ILE A 45 -1.99 0.47 4.51
CA ILE A 45 -1.68 1.83 4.97
C ILE A 45 -0.24 1.91 5.46
N LEU A 46 0.22 0.94 6.24
CA LEU A 46 1.60 0.88 6.71
C LEU A 46 2.59 0.82 5.54
N PHE A 47 2.30 0.06 4.49
CA PHE A 47 3.15 -0.02 3.30
C PHE A 47 3.23 1.28 2.49
N MET A 48 2.29 2.21 2.64
CA MET A 48 2.33 3.52 1.97
C MET A 48 3.46 4.43 2.49
N ASP A 49 3.92 4.23 3.73
CA ASP A 49 5.00 5.00 4.34
C ASP A 49 6.39 4.33 4.17
N HIS A 50 6.47 3.27 3.37
CA HIS A 50 7.69 2.51 3.20
C HIS A 50 8.73 3.27 2.34
N PRO A 51 10.04 3.27 2.69
CA PRO A 51 11.07 4.03 1.95
C PRO A 51 11.35 3.50 0.53
N ASN A 52 10.94 2.27 0.23
CA ASN A 52 11.12 1.62 -1.08
C ASN A 52 9.95 1.94 -2.02
N PRO A 53 10.12 2.74 -3.10
CA PRO A 53 9.01 3.15 -3.97
C PRO A 53 8.21 1.99 -4.61
N PRO A 54 8.83 0.87 -5.04
CA PRO A 54 8.12 -0.35 -5.41
C PRO A 54 7.10 -0.88 -4.39
N VAL A 55 7.36 -0.75 -3.09
CA VAL A 55 6.44 -1.18 -2.02
C VAL A 55 5.22 -0.26 -2.00
N VAL A 56 5.45 1.05 -1.93
CA VAL A 56 4.40 2.09 -1.94
C VAL A 56 3.53 1.97 -3.18
N HIS A 57 4.14 1.84 -4.36
CA HIS A 57 3.40 1.67 -5.61
C HIS A 57 2.52 0.42 -5.61
N SER A 58 3.03 -0.70 -5.08
CA SER A 58 2.26 -1.94 -4.99
C SER A 58 1.10 -1.82 -4.02
N ALA A 59 1.28 -1.13 -2.88
CA ALA A 59 0.22 -0.84 -1.91
C ALA A 59 -0.88 0.04 -2.52
N LEU A 60 -0.51 1.15 -3.16
CA LEU A 60 -1.46 2.04 -3.85
C LEU A 60 -2.25 1.32 -4.94
N LEU A 61 -1.58 0.44 -5.69
CA LEU A 61 -2.22 -0.35 -6.73
C LEU A 61 -3.21 -1.37 -6.15
N ALA A 62 -2.87 -2.02 -5.04
CA ALA A 62 -3.80 -2.89 -4.31
C ALA A 62 -5.02 -2.10 -3.83
N LEU A 63 -4.82 -0.94 -3.18
CA LEU A 63 -5.90 -0.06 -2.72
C LEU A 63 -6.80 0.38 -3.88
N ARG A 64 -6.23 0.71 -5.05
CA ARG A 64 -7.00 1.03 -6.25
C ARG A 64 -7.90 -0.14 -6.66
N TYR A 65 -7.37 -1.36 -6.73
CA TYR A 65 -8.17 -2.54 -7.07
C TYR A 65 -9.29 -2.78 -6.06
N LEU A 66 -9.02 -2.63 -4.76
CA LEU A 66 -10.05 -2.77 -3.74
C LEU A 66 -11.16 -1.71 -3.89
N ALA A 67 -10.80 -0.48 -4.24
CA ALA A 67 -11.74 0.65 -4.43
C ALA A 67 -12.56 0.58 -5.73
N GLU A 68 -12.16 -0.22 -6.72
CA GLU A 68 -12.99 -0.53 -7.89
C GLU A 68 -14.29 -1.26 -7.48
N CYS A 69 -14.29 -1.98 -6.35
CA CYS A 69 -15.53 -2.45 -5.74
C CYS A 69 -16.20 -1.30 -4.97
N HIS A 70 -17.33 -0.79 -5.48
CA HIS A 70 -18.03 0.33 -4.84
C HIS A 70 -18.39 0.08 -3.37
N ALA A 71 -18.75 -1.16 -3.02
CA ALA A 71 -19.11 -1.54 -1.65
C ALA A 71 -17.93 -1.43 -0.65
N ASN A 72 -16.69 -1.39 -1.13
CA ASN A 72 -15.51 -1.30 -0.28
C ASN A 72 -15.19 0.15 0.13
N ARG A 73 -15.61 1.15 -0.66
CA ARG A 73 -15.13 2.53 -0.54
C ARG A 73 -15.45 3.16 0.81
N GLU A 74 -16.66 2.96 1.33
CA GLU A 74 -17.06 3.50 2.63
C GLU A 74 -16.22 2.92 3.77
N LYS A 75 -15.97 1.61 3.75
CA LYS A 75 -15.10 0.97 4.74
C LYS A 75 -13.67 1.47 4.63
N MET A 76 -13.12 1.55 3.42
CA MET A 76 -11.77 2.08 3.20
C MET A 76 -11.62 3.52 3.70
N LYS A 77 -12.59 4.39 3.40
CA LYS A 77 -12.59 5.78 3.87
C LYS A 77 -12.67 5.90 5.39
N GLY A 78 -13.36 4.96 6.04
CA GLY A 78 -13.47 4.88 7.49
C GLY A 78 -12.28 4.24 8.20
N GLU A 79 -11.35 3.62 7.47
CA GLU A 79 -10.15 3.01 8.05
C GLU A 79 -9.21 4.08 8.59
N LEU A 80 -8.72 3.88 9.81
CA LEU A 80 -7.89 4.86 10.50
C LEU A 80 -6.58 5.09 9.72
N GLY A 81 -6.30 6.35 9.40
CA GLY A 81 -5.09 6.75 8.68
C GLY A 81 -5.21 6.72 7.15
N MET A 82 -6.20 6.03 6.57
CA MET A 82 -6.30 5.87 5.10
C MET A 82 -6.28 7.20 4.34
N MET A 83 -7.19 8.11 4.70
CA MET A 83 -7.33 9.37 3.99
C MET A 83 -6.12 10.29 4.21
N LEU A 84 -5.53 10.26 5.41
CA LEU A 84 -4.36 11.05 5.75
C LEU A 84 -3.12 10.60 4.97
N SER A 85 -2.85 9.29 4.92
CA SER A 85 -1.71 8.74 4.18
C SER A 85 -1.84 9.00 2.67
N LEU A 86 -3.04 8.87 2.10
CA LEU A 86 -3.28 9.21 0.69
C LEU A 86 -3.07 10.70 0.42
N GLN A 87 -3.51 11.58 1.32
CA GLN A 87 -3.31 13.02 1.20
C GLN A 87 -1.82 13.38 1.25
N ASN A 88 -1.08 12.84 2.22
CA ASN A 88 0.36 13.08 2.36
C ASN A 88 1.14 12.67 1.09
N LEU A 89 0.83 11.49 0.54
CA LEU A 89 1.44 11.04 -0.71
C LEU A 89 1.09 11.93 -1.89
N TYR A 90 -0.17 12.37 -1.99
CA TYR A 90 -0.60 13.30 -3.04
C TYR A 90 0.11 14.65 -2.95
N GLU A 91 0.20 15.23 -1.75
CA GLU A 91 0.92 16.48 -1.50
C GLU A 91 2.41 16.36 -1.80
N TYR A 92 3.03 15.25 -1.41
CA TYR A 92 4.42 14.94 -1.76
C TYR A 92 4.62 14.88 -3.29
N LEU A 93 3.79 14.12 -4.01
CA LEU A 93 3.87 14.01 -5.46
C LEU A 93 3.61 15.35 -6.17
N LEU A 94 2.66 16.15 -5.67
CA LEU A 94 2.41 17.50 -6.19
C LEU A 94 3.63 18.41 -6.02
N SER A 95 4.30 18.37 -4.86
CA SER A 95 5.50 19.18 -4.60
C SER A 95 6.65 18.87 -5.57
N LEU A 96 6.73 17.63 -6.06
CA LEU A 96 7.72 17.23 -7.06
C LEU A 96 7.37 17.70 -8.48
N LEU A 97 6.07 17.86 -8.78
CA LEU A 97 5.57 18.23 -10.11
C LEU A 97 5.43 19.75 -10.29
N VAL A 98 5.30 20.51 -9.21
CA VAL A 98 5.21 21.98 -9.22
C VAL A 98 6.27 22.55 -8.26
N PRO A 99 7.55 22.56 -8.66
CA PRO A 99 8.61 22.98 -7.75
C PRO A 99 8.58 24.47 -7.40
N ASP A 100 7.90 25.32 -8.19
CA ASP A 100 7.81 26.74 -7.87
C ASP A 100 6.73 27.50 -8.68
N LEU A 101 5.76 28.08 -7.98
CA LEU A 101 5.02 29.27 -8.43
C LEU A 101 5.34 30.48 -7.53
N SER A 102 6.33 30.38 -6.63
CA SER A 102 6.69 31.46 -5.70
C SER A 102 7.69 32.46 -6.29
N SER A 103 8.15 32.24 -7.52
CA SER A 103 9.02 33.17 -8.25
C SER A 103 8.28 33.87 -9.39
N SER A 104 7.38 34.80 -9.07
CA SER A 104 7.04 35.88 -10.00
C SER A 104 6.98 37.20 -9.20
N PRO A 105 7.68 38.25 -9.64
CA PRO A 105 7.85 39.51 -8.89
C PRO A 105 6.57 40.32 -8.77
#